data_AF-A0A8J3ES05-F1
#
_entry.id   AF-A0A8J3ES05-F1
#
_cell.length_a   1.000
_cell.length_b   1.000
_cell.length_c   1.000
_cell.angle_alpha   90.00
_cell.angle_beta   90.00
_cell.angle_gamma   90.00
#
_symmetry.space_group_name_H-M   'P 1'
#
loop_
_entity.id
_entity.type
_entity.pdbx_description
1 polymer ?
#
loop_
_entity_poly.entity_id
_entity_poly.type
_entity_poly.pdbx_seq_one_letter_code
_entity_poly.pdbx_strand_id
1 'polypeptide(L)'
;MPNKTKSVVTYLNTKGTSRRPAKRTTDSRIRTPALDENFIGKHRNNPKGEEAVRGYGQGQWNELNADLLRQAEMDCADIDKRVAHSEKCLSQAERKLSETSRFIKRVANSGTALSNGNLFTGTKLRDWQMQDKVTAGICAAMAVILMIMGMVNATSLMLNSAVTVFLDHPWMAMVMSFLVPASSLAVKFVYDFFDTDRLRKLYAWGVYGIAFAMLLGWIILFSGTYGGLTGDIDWGSLGETGRGSKGSLLTAVQLFAEVMAGAALFLVVSTVASKYSADSYYANPEWDDARKAKVDCEETHKALIEEQKKAHGFRDELHAARFVFIERSAADWFSLQGREH
;
A
#
# COMPACT_ATOMS: atom_id res chain seq x y z
N MET A 1 7.33 -33.75 30.50
CA MET A 1 6.50 -34.04 29.31
C MET A 1 5.53 -32.88 29.10
N PRO A 2 5.75 -31.96 28.14
CA PRO A 2 4.82 -30.87 27.90
C PRO A 2 3.92 -31.15 26.70
N ASN A 3 2.64 -30.83 26.91
CA ASN A 3 1.51 -31.09 26.02
C ASN A 3 1.56 -30.14 24.81
N LYS A 4 1.90 -30.66 23.62
CA LYS A 4 1.87 -29.92 22.35
C LYS A 4 0.44 -29.85 21.85
N THR A 5 -0.28 -28.78 22.17
CA THR A 5 -1.53 -28.41 21.51
C THR A 5 -1.19 -27.91 20.11
N LYS A 6 -1.18 -28.82 19.13
CA LYS A 6 -1.16 -28.46 17.70
C LYS A 6 -2.48 -27.78 17.37
N SER A 7 -2.46 -26.46 17.25
CA SER A 7 -3.50 -25.69 16.55
C SER A 7 -3.45 -26.09 15.07
N VAL A 8 -4.27 -27.08 14.72
CA VAL A 8 -4.54 -27.44 13.33
C VAL A 8 -5.55 -26.42 12.82
N VAL A 9 -5.06 -25.32 12.26
CA VAL A 9 -5.87 -24.48 11.38
C VAL A 9 -6.09 -25.27 10.10
N THR A 10 -7.14 -26.09 10.11
CA THR A 10 -7.67 -26.73 8.92
C THR A 10 -8.20 -25.61 8.04
N TYR A 11 -7.38 -25.17 7.08
CA TYR A 11 -7.87 -24.39 5.96
C TYR A 11 -8.95 -25.23 5.29
N LEU A 12 -10.20 -24.85 5.50
CA LEU A 12 -11.34 -25.32 4.71
C LEU A 12 -11.08 -24.85 3.29
N ASN A 13 -10.32 -25.65 2.55
CA ASN A 13 -10.25 -25.65 1.11
C ASN A 13 -11.59 -26.17 0.61
N THR A 14 -12.65 -25.40 0.85
CA THR A 14 -13.87 -25.49 0.07
C THR A 14 -13.47 -25.00 -1.31
N LYS A 15 -12.86 -25.90 -2.11
CA LYS A 15 -13.16 -26.00 -3.54
C LYS A 15 -14.66 -26.24 -3.64
N GLY A 16 -15.44 -25.23 -3.30
CA GLY A 16 -16.78 -25.09 -3.81
C GLY A 16 -16.58 -25.16 -5.30
N THR A 17 -17.12 -26.22 -5.87
CA THR A 17 -17.35 -26.34 -7.30
C THR A 17 -18.12 -25.09 -7.70
N SER A 18 -17.36 -24.04 -8.03
CA SER A 18 -17.84 -22.85 -8.70
C SER A 18 -18.37 -23.37 -10.02
N ARG A 19 -19.65 -23.76 -10.00
CA ARG A 19 -20.45 -23.92 -11.20
C ARG A 19 -20.39 -22.54 -11.83
N ARG A 20 -19.44 -22.35 -12.75
CA ARG A 20 -19.35 -21.16 -13.58
C ARG A 20 -20.77 -20.84 -14.03
N PRO A 21 -21.30 -19.65 -13.71
CA PRO A 21 -22.62 -19.29 -14.19
C PRO A 21 -22.52 -19.32 -15.71
N ALA A 22 -23.21 -20.28 -16.33
CA ALA A 22 -23.32 -20.36 -17.77
C ALA A 22 -23.81 -18.99 -18.24
N LYS A 23 -23.09 -18.33 -19.16
CA LYS A 23 -23.47 -17.04 -19.76
C LYS A 23 -24.93 -17.15 -20.19
N ARG A 24 -25.80 -16.53 -19.39
CA ARG A 24 -27.25 -16.69 -19.42
C ARG A 24 -27.76 -15.53 -20.27
N THR A 25 -27.97 -15.76 -21.56
CA THR A 25 -28.61 -14.77 -22.43
C THR A 25 -30.05 -14.56 -21.95
N THR A 26 -30.36 -13.31 -21.58
CA THR A 26 -31.53 -12.92 -20.77
C THR A 26 -32.83 -12.84 -21.58
N ASP A 27 -32.73 -12.59 -22.88
CA ASP A 27 -33.86 -12.11 -23.69
C ASP A 27 -34.90 -13.17 -24.11
N SER A 28 -34.65 -14.47 -23.90
CA SER A 28 -35.50 -15.54 -24.46
C SER A 28 -36.19 -16.43 -23.42
N ARG A 29 -36.16 -16.07 -22.13
CA ARG A 29 -36.59 -16.98 -21.05
C ARG A 29 -38.00 -16.75 -20.55
N ILE A 30 -38.47 -15.51 -20.49
CA ILE A 30 -39.81 -15.20 -20.01
C ILE A 30 -40.79 -15.53 -21.12
N ARG A 31 -41.61 -16.56 -20.91
CA ARG A 31 -42.62 -16.97 -21.88
C ARG A 31 -43.89 -16.19 -21.61
N THR A 32 -44.29 -15.32 -22.53
CA THR A 32 -45.55 -14.58 -22.41
C THR A 32 -46.67 -15.44 -23.01
N PRO A 33 -47.72 -15.81 -22.25
CA PRO A 33 -48.87 -16.52 -22.81
C PRO A 33 -49.56 -15.68 -23.88
N ALA A 34 -50.17 -16.33 -24.86
CA ALA A 34 -51.12 -15.65 -25.73
C ALA A 34 -52.40 -15.33 -24.93
N LEU A 35 -52.96 -14.15 -25.11
CA LEU A 35 -54.21 -13.75 -24.45
C LEU A 35 -55.38 -14.59 -25.00
N ASP A 36 -56.19 -15.18 -24.13
CA ASP A 36 -57.44 -15.86 -24.54
C ASP A 36 -58.59 -14.85 -24.64
N GLU A 37 -58.72 -14.25 -25.82
CA GLU A 37 -59.78 -13.28 -26.13
C GLU A 37 -61.19 -13.87 -25.93
N ASN A 38 -61.37 -15.18 -26.14
CA ASN A 38 -62.67 -15.83 -25.96
C ASN A 38 -63.07 -15.88 -24.49
N PHE A 39 -62.11 -16.17 -23.60
CA PHE A 39 -62.35 -16.14 -22.15
C PHE A 39 -62.72 -14.73 -21.70
N ILE A 40 -61.97 -13.72 -22.14
CA ILE A 40 -62.24 -12.33 -21.80
C ILE A 40 -63.63 -11.89 -22.29
N GLY A 41 -63.99 -12.24 -23.53
CA GLY A 41 -65.30 -11.94 -24.11
C GLY A 41 -66.47 -12.58 -23.34
N LYS A 42 -66.32 -13.83 -22.87
CA LYS A 42 -67.34 -14.50 -22.06
C LYS A 42 -67.61 -13.81 -20.71
N HIS A 43 -66.59 -13.19 -20.14
CA HIS A 43 -66.69 -12.49 -18.86
C HIS A 43 -67.05 -11.01 -19.00
N ARG A 44 -67.33 -10.52 -20.21
CA ARG A 44 -67.63 -9.10 -20.50
C ARG A 44 -68.79 -8.55 -19.68
N ASN A 45 -69.89 -9.28 -19.53
CA ASN A 45 -71.09 -8.82 -18.83
C ASN A 45 -71.17 -9.28 -17.37
N ASN A 46 -70.09 -9.87 -16.84
CA ASN A 46 -70.06 -10.38 -15.47
C ASN A 46 -69.69 -9.23 -14.50
N PRO A 47 -70.47 -8.96 -13.44
CA PRO A 47 -70.13 -7.94 -12.44
C PRO A 47 -68.83 -8.22 -11.67
N LYS A 48 -68.34 -9.47 -11.70
CA LYS A 48 -67.00 -9.87 -11.18
C LYS A 48 -66.01 -10.21 -12.30
N GLY A 49 -66.23 -9.67 -13.51
CA GLY A 49 -65.44 -9.97 -14.70
C GLY A 49 -63.96 -9.61 -14.54
N GLU A 50 -63.65 -8.45 -13.96
CA GLU A 50 -62.26 -8.02 -13.73
C GLU A 50 -61.47 -9.02 -12.86
N GLU A 51 -62.03 -9.41 -11.71
CA GLU A 51 -61.39 -10.36 -10.79
C GLU A 51 -61.17 -11.72 -11.47
N ALA A 52 -62.17 -12.18 -12.23
CA ALA A 52 -62.07 -13.43 -13.00
C ALA A 52 -60.99 -13.37 -14.09
N VAL A 53 -60.90 -12.27 -14.83
CA VAL A 53 -59.89 -12.07 -15.89
C VAL A 53 -58.48 -11.95 -15.31
N ARG A 54 -58.31 -11.18 -14.22
CA ARG A 54 -57.02 -11.08 -13.51
C ARG A 54 -56.58 -12.43 -12.97
N GLY A 55 -57.49 -13.18 -12.34
CA GLY A 55 -57.23 -14.52 -11.81
C GLY A 55 -56.86 -15.52 -12.91
N TYR A 56 -57.55 -15.47 -14.04
CA TYR A 56 -57.24 -16.29 -15.21
C TYR A 56 -55.88 -15.93 -15.84
N GLY A 57 -55.60 -14.65 -16.05
CA GLY A 57 -54.31 -14.18 -16.55
C GLY A 57 -53.15 -14.56 -15.64
N GLN A 58 -53.35 -14.46 -14.32
CA GLN A 58 -52.39 -14.97 -13.34
C GLN A 58 -52.16 -16.49 -13.48
N GLY A 59 -53.23 -17.26 -13.68
CA GLY A 59 -53.16 -18.72 -13.91
C GLY A 59 -52.33 -19.06 -15.15
N GLN A 60 -52.66 -18.46 -16.30
CA GLN A 60 -51.93 -18.70 -17.56
C GLN A 60 -50.46 -18.31 -17.47
N TRP A 61 -50.14 -17.17 -16.87
CA TRP A 61 -48.74 -16.76 -16.71
C TRP A 61 -47.97 -17.72 -15.81
N ASN A 62 -48.59 -18.14 -14.70
CA ASN A 62 -47.99 -19.10 -13.76
C ASN A 62 -47.78 -20.46 -14.41
N GLU A 63 -48.67 -20.94 -15.28
CA GLU A 63 -48.51 -22.22 -15.99
C GLU A 63 -47.19 -22.29 -16.77
N LEU A 64 -46.77 -21.16 -17.37
CA LEU A 64 -45.55 -21.10 -18.18
C LEU A 64 -44.30 -20.71 -17.38
N ASN A 65 -44.43 -19.95 -16.29
CA ASN A 65 -43.30 -19.30 -15.62
C ASN A 65 -43.19 -19.58 -14.11
N ALA A 66 -44.11 -20.32 -13.48
CA ALA A 66 -44.07 -20.56 -12.03
C ALA A 66 -42.77 -21.25 -11.58
N ASP A 67 -42.27 -22.20 -12.36
CA ASP A 67 -41.02 -22.89 -12.04
C ASP A 67 -39.80 -21.97 -12.17
N LEU A 68 -39.80 -21.07 -13.17
CA LEU A 68 -38.75 -20.05 -13.33
C LEU A 68 -38.76 -19.05 -12.18
N LEU A 69 -39.94 -18.59 -11.75
CA LEU A 69 -40.08 -17.68 -10.62
C LEU A 69 -39.62 -18.35 -9.32
N ARG A 70 -40.05 -19.59 -9.07
CA ARG A 70 -39.61 -20.37 -7.89
C ARG A 70 -38.10 -20.59 -7.90
N GLN A 71 -37.51 -20.86 -9.06
CA GLN A 71 -36.06 -20.96 -9.19
C GLN A 71 -35.37 -19.64 -8.89
N ALA A 72 -35.86 -18.52 -9.42
CA ALA A 72 -35.30 -17.20 -9.15
C ALA A 72 -35.38 -16.81 -7.66
N GLU A 73 -36.49 -17.14 -6.98
CA GLU A 73 -36.65 -16.94 -5.54
C GLU A 73 -35.66 -17.77 -4.73
N MET A 74 -35.48 -19.06 -5.08
CA MET A 74 -34.48 -19.93 -4.43
C MET A 74 -33.06 -19.42 -4.67
N ASP A 75 -32.74 -18.98 -5.89
CA ASP A 75 -31.43 -18.43 -6.24
C ASP A 75 -31.14 -17.15 -5.44
N CYS A 76 -32.12 -16.25 -5.28
CA CYS A 76 -31.99 -15.06 -4.42
C CYS A 76 -31.71 -15.46 -2.96
N ALA A 77 -32.51 -16.38 -2.41
CA ALA A 77 -32.36 -16.82 -1.02
C ALA A 77 -31.01 -17.51 -0.74
N ASP A 78 -30.46 -18.24 -1.72
CA ASP A 78 -29.12 -18.84 -1.61
C ASP A 78 -28.03 -17.77 -1.65
N ILE A 79 -28.12 -16.82 -2.58
CA ILE A 79 -27.14 -15.73 -2.70
C ILE A 79 -27.17 -14.83 -1.47
N ASP A 80 -28.34 -14.51 -0.93
CA ASP A 80 -28.48 -13.72 0.32
C ASP A 80 -27.75 -14.39 1.49
N LYS A 81 -27.87 -15.73 1.62
CA LYS A 81 -27.13 -16.48 2.64
C LYS A 81 -25.62 -16.42 2.42
N ARG A 82 -25.16 -16.51 1.16
CA ARG A 82 -23.74 -16.40 0.80
C ARG A 82 -23.19 -15.00 1.09
N VAL A 83 -23.94 -13.95 0.76
CA VAL A 83 -23.60 -12.55 1.08
C VAL A 83 -23.48 -12.36 2.58
N ALA A 84 -24.49 -12.76 3.36
CA ALA A 84 -24.46 -12.66 4.82
C ALA A 84 -23.28 -13.43 5.45
N HIS A 85 -22.91 -14.58 4.89
CA HIS A 85 -21.72 -15.33 5.33
C HIS A 85 -20.42 -14.57 4.99
N SER A 86 -20.32 -14.00 3.79
CA SER A 86 -19.14 -13.23 3.38
C SER A 86 -18.93 -11.96 4.22
N GLU A 87 -20.01 -11.29 4.63
CA GLU A 87 -19.96 -10.15 5.54
C GLU A 87 -19.41 -10.54 6.93
N LYS A 88 -19.78 -11.73 7.42
CA LYS A 88 -19.19 -12.31 8.63
C LYS A 88 -17.69 -12.61 8.46
N CYS A 89 -17.24 -13.09 7.29
CA CYS A 89 -15.80 -13.23 7.04
C CYS A 89 -15.09 -11.89 7.13
N LEU A 90 -15.63 -10.88 6.45
CA LEU A 90 -15.03 -9.55 6.34
C LEU A 90 -14.88 -8.92 7.72
N SER A 91 -15.95 -8.90 8.52
CA SER A 91 -15.91 -8.38 9.90
C SER A 91 -14.93 -9.13 10.80
N GLN A 92 -14.80 -10.46 10.66
CA GLN A 92 -13.79 -11.24 11.40
C GLN A 92 -12.36 -10.91 10.95
N ALA A 93 -12.12 -10.75 9.64
CA ALA A 93 -10.81 -10.39 9.10
C ALA A 93 -10.41 -8.97 9.53
N GLU A 94 -11.35 -8.02 9.52
CA GLU A 94 -11.15 -6.66 10.03
C GLU A 94 -10.83 -6.64 11.51
N ARG A 95 -11.56 -7.42 12.31
CA ARG A 95 -11.29 -7.56 13.74
C ARG A 95 -9.91 -8.16 14.00
N LYS A 96 -9.52 -9.21 13.29
CA LYS A 96 -8.17 -9.78 13.40
C LYS A 96 -7.10 -8.77 13.01
N LEU A 97 -7.33 -7.99 11.97
CA LEU A 97 -6.39 -6.97 11.51
C LEU A 97 -6.26 -5.80 12.51
N SER A 98 -7.34 -5.42 13.20
CA SER A 98 -7.30 -4.39 14.23
C SER A 98 -6.69 -4.87 15.55
N GLU A 99 -6.87 -6.15 15.89
CA GLU A 99 -6.27 -6.77 17.08
C GLU A 99 -4.77 -7.08 16.88
N THR A 100 -4.33 -7.29 15.64
CA THR A 100 -2.93 -7.63 15.35
C THR A 100 -2.08 -6.36 15.18
N SER A 101 -1.02 -6.23 15.97
CA SER A 101 -0.05 -5.14 15.78
C SER A 101 0.68 -5.28 14.45
N ARG A 102 0.78 -4.18 13.70
CA ARG A 102 1.53 -4.09 12.44
C ARG A 102 3.01 -4.40 12.61
N PHE A 103 3.55 -4.08 13.79
CA PHE A 103 4.95 -4.25 14.11
C PHE A 103 5.13 -5.06 15.39
N ILE A 104 6.05 -6.01 15.35
CA ILE A 104 6.47 -6.81 16.49
C ILE A 104 7.92 -6.51 16.85
N LYS A 105 8.20 -6.37 18.13
CA LYS A 105 9.56 -6.22 18.64
C LYS A 105 10.30 -7.55 18.48
N ARG A 106 11.51 -7.54 17.92
CA ARG A 106 12.32 -8.77 17.82
C ARG A 106 12.65 -9.29 19.23
N VAL A 107 12.07 -10.42 19.61
CA VAL A 107 12.64 -11.24 20.69
C VAL A 107 13.85 -11.94 20.07
N ALA A 108 15.05 -11.62 20.55
CA ALA A 108 16.28 -12.22 20.03
C ALA A 108 16.21 -13.75 20.17
N ASN A 109 15.94 -14.44 19.06
CA ASN A 109 16.10 -15.87 18.97
C ASN A 109 17.60 -16.19 18.96
N SER A 110 18.16 -16.32 20.16
CA SER A 110 19.46 -16.95 20.41
C SER A 110 19.35 -17.72 21.72
N GLY A 111 18.83 -18.95 21.64
CA GLY A 111 19.16 -20.05 22.55
C GLY A 111 18.62 -20.04 23.99
N THR A 112 18.08 -18.95 24.53
CA THR A 112 17.48 -18.98 25.88
C THR A 112 16.20 -18.17 25.90
N ALA A 113 15.07 -18.87 25.91
CA ALA A 113 13.79 -18.29 26.28
C ALA A 113 13.93 -17.76 27.72
N LEU A 114 14.09 -16.44 27.86
CA LEU A 114 13.86 -15.80 29.15
C LEU A 114 12.36 -15.88 29.43
N SER A 115 12.01 -16.92 30.20
CA SER A 115 10.68 -17.25 30.73
C SER A 115 10.07 -16.16 31.65
N ASN A 116 10.75 -15.04 31.87
CA ASN A 116 10.32 -14.02 32.81
C ASN A 116 10.27 -12.69 32.05
N GLY A 117 9.06 -12.13 31.91
CA GLY A 117 8.59 -10.87 31.28
C GLY A 117 9.47 -9.62 31.29
N ASN A 118 10.78 -9.73 31.13
CA ASN A 118 11.73 -8.65 31.13
C ASN A 118 11.91 -8.16 29.69
N LEU A 119 11.55 -6.90 29.47
CA LEU A 119 11.78 -6.15 28.25
C LEU A 119 13.19 -6.41 27.72
N PHE A 120 13.30 -6.78 26.45
CA PHE A 120 14.59 -6.86 25.75
C PHE A 120 15.27 -5.48 25.80
N THR A 121 16.26 -5.33 26.66
CA THR A 121 17.24 -4.25 26.64
C THR A 121 18.29 -4.63 25.62
N GLY A 122 18.54 -3.80 24.60
CA GLY A 122 19.30 -4.16 23.39
C GLY A 122 20.65 -4.84 23.67
N THR A 123 21.18 -5.55 22.67
CA THR A 123 22.43 -6.29 22.83
C THR A 123 23.59 -5.34 23.13
N LYS A 124 24.38 -5.65 24.17
CA LYS A 124 25.57 -4.87 24.53
C LYS A 124 26.56 -4.86 23.37
N LEU A 125 27.34 -3.78 23.21
CA LEU A 125 28.34 -3.64 22.16
C LEU A 125 29.33 -4.84 22.11
N ARG A 126 29.64 -5.43 23.29
CA ARG A 126 30.50 -6.61 23.41
C ARG A 126 29.97 -7.83 22.65
N ASP A 127 28.65 -7.94 22.51
CA ASP A 127 27.98 -9.09 21.90
C ASP A 127 27.71 -8.89 20.40
N TRP A 128 28.09 -7.75 19.82
CA TRP A 128 27.96 -7.52 18.37
C TRP A 128 28.90 -8.44 17.59
N GLN A 129 28.46 -8.83 16.38
CA GLN A 129 29.29 -9.57 15.44
C GLN A 129 30.57 -8.77 15.13
N MET A 130 31.72 -9.45 15.09
CA MET A 130 33.02 -8.79 14.90
C MET A 130 33.08 -7.97 13.62
N GLN A 131 32.47 -8.46 12.54
CA GLN A 131 32.36 -7.73 11.27
C GLN A 131 31.61 -6.41 11.43
N ASP A 132 30.44 -6.43 12.09
CA ASP A 132 29.64 -5.24 12.32
C ASP A 132 30.37 -4.22 13.22
N LYS A 133 31.11 -4.68 14.25
CA LYS A 133 31.96 -3.81 15.08
C LYS A 133 33.03 -3.10 14.25
N VAL A 134 33.75 -3.84 13.41
CA VAL A 134 34.82 -3.30 12.56
C VAL A 134 34.24 -2.32 11.55
N THR A 135 33.16 -2.69 10.85
CA THR A 135 32.50 -1.80 9.87
C THR A 135 31.97 -0.53 10.53
N ALA A 136 31.22 -0.64 11.63
CA ALA A 136 30.70 0.54 12.33
C ALA A 136 31.83 1.43 12.86
N GLY A 137 32.88 0.84 13.43
CA GLY A 137 34.04 1.56 13.94
C GLY A 137 34.78 2.32 12.85
N ILE A 138 35.11 1.66 11.73
CA ILE A 138 35.80 2.28 10.59
C ILE A 138 34.94 3.39 9.99
N CYS A 139 33.65 3.13 9.72
CA CYS A 139 32.77 4.13 9.13
C CYS A 139 32.58 5.35 10.06
N ALA A 140 32.44 5.13 11.38
CA ALA A 140 32.34 6.22 12.35
C ALA A 140 33.62 7.07 12.39
N ALA A 141 34.80 6.42 12.42
CA ALA A 141 36.08 7.13 12.39
C ALA A 141 36.24 7.94 11.10
N MET A 142 35.93 7.36 9.94
CA MET A 142 35.97 8.07 8.66
C MET A 142 34.99 9.24 8.61
N ALA A 143 33.79 9.08 9.16
CA ALA A 143 32.80 10.16 9.18
C ALA A 143 33.30 11.36 9.99
N VAL A 144 33.92 11.12 11.16
CA VAL A 144 34.52 12.19 11.98
C VAL A 144 35.67 12.88 11.23
N ILE A 145 36.55 12.11 10.59
CA ILE A 145 37.67 12.68 9.81
C ILE A 145 37.13 13.56 8.67
N LEU A 146 36.14 13.09 7.90
CA LEU A 146 35.53 13.86 6.82
C LEU A 146 34.82 15.12 7.32
N MET A 147 34.13 15.06 8.46
CA MET A 147 33.53 16.25 9.08
C MET A 147 34.58 17.30 9.44
N ILE A 148 35.71 16.89 10.03
CA ILE A 148 36.81 17.80 10.37
C ILE A 148 37.41 18.39 9.10
N MET A 149 37.67 17.58 8.07
CA MET A 149 38.18 18.06 6.79
C MET A 149 37.24 19.08 6.14
N GLY A 150 35.92 18.80 6.13
CA GLY A 150 34.95 19.73 5.57
C GLY A 150 34.82 21.04 6.36
N MET A 151 34.98 20.99 7.69
CA MET A 151 35.10 22.20 8.50
C MET A 151 36.33 23.03 8.13
N VAL A 152 37.49 22.38 7.98
CA VAL A 152 38.74 23.05 7.58
C VAL A 152 38.62 23.66 6.19
N ASN A 153 38.00 22.95 5.24
CA ASN A 153 37.78 23.43 3.88
C ASN A 153 36.82 24.63 3.83
N ALA A 154 35.70 24.57 4.56
CA ALA A 154 34.77 25.69 4.67
C ALA A 154 35.40 26.90 5.36
N THR A 155 36.18 26.67 6.43
CA THR A 155 36.88 27.76 7.14
C THR A 155 37.91 28.41 6.23
N SER A 156 38.71 27.62 5.51
CA SER A 156 39.71 28.11 4.55
C SER A 156 39.05 28.93 3.44
N LEU A 157 37.91 28.48 2.91
CA LEU A 157 37.16 29.22 1.91
C LEU A 157 36.69 30.58 2.42
N MET A 158 36.15 30.65 3.64
CA MET A 158 35.68 31.90 4.24
C MET A 158 36.81 32.88 4.49
N LEU A 159 37.95 32.42 4.99
CA LEU A 159 39.14 33.27 5.20
C LEU A 159 39.71 33.76 3.85
N ASN A 160 39.71 32.92 2.82
CA ASN A 160 40.19 33.29 1.48
C ASN A 160 39.24 34.23 0.73
N SER A 161 37.98 34.33 1.13
CA SER A 161 36.98 35.21 0.50
C SER A 161 37.27 36.72 0.69
N ALA A 162 38.23 37.07 1.54
CA ALA A 162 38.62 38.44 1.88
C ALA A 162 37.48 39.34 2.42
N VAL A 163 36.39 38.73 2.92
CA VAL A 163 35.34 39.44 3.66
C VAL A 163 35.93 39.91 4.99
N THR A 164 35.89 41.22 5.25
CA THR A 164 36.51 41.87 6.41
C THR A 164 36.11 41.23 7.74
N VAL A 165 34.84 40.84 7.88
CA VAL A 165 34.30 40.20 9.07
C VAL A 165 35.07 38.93 9.47
N PHE A 166 35.51 38.12 8.49
CA PHE A 166 36.23 36.88 8.78
C PHE A 166 37.73 37.10 9.01
N LEU A 167 38.30 38.17 8.46
CA LEU A 167 39.69 38.56 8.71
C LEU A 167 39.86 39.14 10.13
N ASP A 168 38.92 39.99 10.55
CA ASP A 168 38.92 40.61 11.87
C ASP A 168 38.58 39.59 12.98
N HIS A 169 37.73 38.61 12.66
CA HIS A 169 37.21 37.62 13.61
C HIS A 169 37.23 36.19 13.03
N PRO A 170 38.41 35.52 12.95
CA PRO A 170 38.55 34.20 12.33
C PRO A 170 37.75 33.09 13.03
N TRP A 171 37.44 33.26 14.32
CA TRP A 171 36.59 32.32 15.06
C TRP A 171 35.16 32.26 14.50
N MET A 172 34.64 33.34 13.90
CA MET A 172 33.32 33.33 13.28
C MET A 172 33.26 32.40 12.06
N ALA A 173 34.33 32.35 11.26
CA ALA A 173 34.46 31.42 10.14
C ALA A 173 34.48 29.96 10.63
N MET A 174 35.16 29.71 11.75
CA MET A 174 35.16 28.39 12.39
C MET A 174 33.79 27.99 12.92
N VAL A 175 33.04 28.91 13.53
CA VAL A 175 31.66 28.65 13.99
C VAL A 175 30.74 28.35 12.80
N MET A 176 30.86 29.12 11.71
CA MET A 176 30.06 28.88 10.51
C MET A 176 30.42 27.56 9.83
N SER A 177 31.66 27.08 9.92
CA SER A 177 32.04 25.81 9.30
C SER A 177 31.40 24.58 9.97
N PHE A 178 30.89 24.69 11.20
CA PHE A 178 30.05 23.65 11.83
C PHE A 178 28.74 23.38 11.08
N LEU A 179 28.32 24.27 10.18
CA LEU A 179 27.21 24.01 9.26
C LEU A 179 27.44 22.77 8.40
N VAL A 180 28.69 22.42 8.08
CA VAL A 180 29.03 21.24 7.27
C VAL A 180 28.68 19.94 8.02
N PRO A 181 29.21 19.67 9.23
CA PRO A 181 28.75 18.55 10.06
C PRO A 181 27.25 18.56 10.34
N ALA A 182 26.67 19.73 10.67
CA ALA A 182 25.25 19.84 10.95
C ALA A 182 24.39 19.45 9.74
N SER A 183 24.77 19.86 8.53
CA SER A 183 24.10 19.50 7.29
C SER A 183 24.19 18.00 7.01
N SER A 184 25.35 17.40 7.27
CA SER A 184 25.57 15.96 7.12
C SER A 184 24.65 15.14 8.04
N LEU A 185 24.52 15.57 9.31
CA LEU A 185 23.59 14.96 10.26
C LEU A 185 22.12 15.20 9.89
N ALA A 186 21.77 16.40 9.39
CA ALA A 186 20.43 16.72 8.94
C ALA A 186 19.98 15.78 7.81
N VAL A 187 20.84 15.53 6.82
CA VAL A 187 20.58 14.55 5.75
C VAL A 187 20.36 13.15 6.36
N LYS A 188 21.19 12.74 7.32
CA LYS A 188 20.96 11.46 8.02
C LYS A 188 19.61 11.43 8.73
N PHE A 189 19.18 12.48 9.42
CA PHE A 189 17.91 12.47 10.17
C PHE A 189 16.68 12.32 9.28
N VAL A 190 16.73 12.77 8.02
CA VAL A 190 15.64 12.52 7.06
C VAL A 190 15.38 11.02 6.87
N TYR A 191 16.41 10.17 6.96
CA TYR A 191 16.24 8.71 6.90
C TYR A 191 15.34 8.17 8.03
N ASP A 192 15.45 8.75 9.23
CA ASP A 192 14.72 8.28 10.40
C ASP A 192 13.21 8.63 10.33
N PHE A 193 12.83 9.64 9.53
CA PHE A 193 11.42 10.02 9.30
C PHE A 193 10.63 9.03 8.44
N PHE A 194 11.29 8.13 7.71
CA PHE A 194 10.58 7.15 6.89
C PHE A 194 10.14 5.95 7.73
N ASP A 195 8.86 5.62 7.72
CA ASP A 195 8.33 4.44 8.44
C ASP A 195 8.53 3.11 7.68
N THR A 196 8.74 3.19 6.36
CA THR A 196 8.76 2.00 5.49
C THR A 196 10.19 1.64 5.08
N ASP A 197 10.60 0.38 5.30
CA ASP A 197 11.92 -0.14 4.93
C ASP A 197 12.28 0.07 3.45
N ARG A 198 11.29 0.01 2.56
CA ARG A 198 11.49 0.28 1.13
C ARG A 198 11.93 1.72 0.87
N LEU A 199 11.29 2.69 1.54
CA LEU A 199 11.62 4.11 1.41
C LEU A 199 12.98 4.40 2.04
N ARG A 200 13.27 3.82 3.21
CA ARG A 200 14.59 3.90 3.86
C ARG A 200 15.70 3.38 2.94
N LYS A 201 15.52 2.21 2.33
CA LYS A 201 16.49 1.64 1.38
C LYS A 201 16.66 2.54 0.16
N LEU A 202 15.56 2.97 -0.47
CA LEU A 202 15.61 3.84 -1.64
C LEU A 202 16.32 5.17 -1.33
N TYR A 203 16.02 5.76 -0.17
CA TYR A 203 16.69 6.96 0.32
C TYR A 203 18.19 6.75 0.49
N ALA A 204 18.60 5.67 1.17
CA ALA A 204 20.02 5.36 1.37
C ALA A 204 20.75 5.15 0.02
N TRP A 205 20.16 4.43 -0.92
CA TRP A 205 20.68 4.29 -2.29
C TRP A 205 20.79 5.64 -3.00
N GLY A 206 19.83 6.54 -2.81
CA GLY A 206 19.87 7.90 -3.33
C GLY A 206 21.04 8.70 -2.76
N VAL A 207 21.23 8.68 -1.44
CA VAL A 207 22.36 9.35 -0.77
C VAL A 207 23.70 8.80 -1.25
N TYR A 208 23.84 7.47 -1.36
CA TYR A 208 25.06 6.84 -1.90
C TYR A 208 25.31 7.22 -3.36
N GLY A 209 24.26 7.21 -4.18
CA GLY A 209 24.34 7.58 -5.60
C GLY A 209 24.76 9.04 -5.78
N ILE A 210 24.19 9.96 -5.01
CA ILE A 210 24.54 11.38 -5.06
C ILE A 210 25.96 11.60 -4.53
N ALA A 211 26.34 10.98 -3.41
CA ALA A 211 27.71 11.09 -2.87
C ALA A 211 28.75 10.62 -3.89
N PHE A 212 28.49 9.49 -4.55
CA PHE A 212 29.35 8.95 -5.59
C PHE A 212 29.42 9.86 -6.82
N ALA A 213 28.28 10.39 -7.28
CA ALA A 213 28.23 11.33 -8.40
C ALA A 213 28.97 12.63 -8.10
N MET A 214 28.84 13.17 -6.88
CA MET A 214 29.56 14.37 -6.44
C MET A 214 31.07 14.13 -6.36
N LEU A 215 31.50 12.95 -5.88
CA LEU A 215 32.91 12.57 -5.87
C LEU A 215 33.48 12.48 -7.30
N LEU A 216 32.77 11.85 -8.23
CA LEU A 216 33.18 11.82 -9.64
C LEU A 216 33.24 13.21 -10.26
N GLY A 217 32.22 14.04 -10.01
CA GLY A 217 32.19 15.43 -10.45
C GLY A 217 33.38 16.23 -9.91
N TRP A 218 33.70 16.05 -8.63
CA TRP A 218 34.88 16.65 -8.01
C TRP A 218 36.18 16.20 -8.67
N ILE A 219 36.37 14.90 -8.93
CA ILE A 219 37.58 14.37 -9.62
C ILE A 219 37.75 15.01 -11.00
N ILE A 220 36.67 15.10 -11.78
CA ILE A 220 36.70 15.70 -13.12
C ILE A 220 37.04 17.19 -13.05
N LEU A 221 36.38 17.94 -12.16
CA LEU A 221 36.64 19.37 -11.97
C LEU A 221 38.06 19.62 -11.47
N PHE A 222 38.54 18.80 -10.53
CA PHE A 222 39.89 18.88 -10.00
C PHE A 222 40.91 18.66 -11.11
N SER A 223 40.76 17.59 -11.90
CA SER A 223 41.64 17.30 -13.04
C SER A 223 41.60 18.37 -14.14
N GLY A 224 40.45 19.01 -14.36
CA GLY A 224 40.32 20.08 -15.35
C GLY A 224 40.82 21.44 -14.88
N THR A 225 40.88 21.65 -13.56
CA THR A 225 41.36 22.91 -12.94
C THR A 225 42.87 22.87 -12.75
N TYR A 226 43.42 21.73 -12.32
CA TYR A 226 44.85 21.51 -12.14
C TYR A 226 45.34 20.63 -13.28
N GLY A 227 45.77 21.25 -14.37
CA GLY A 227 46.18 20.55 -15.58
C GLY A 227 47.41 19.67 -15.35
N GLY A 228 47.19 18.35 -15.24
CA GLY A 228 48.22 17.30 -15.29
C GLY A 228 49.24 17.31 -14.14
N LEU A 229 49.36 16.19 -13.43
CA LEU A 229 50.34 15.89 -12.36
C LEU A 229 51.84 16.03 -12.77
N THR A 230 52.15 16.57 -13.95
CA THR A 230 53.47 16.58 -14.58
C THR A 230 54.10 17.97 -14.74
N GLY A 231 53.42 19.05 -14.36
CA GLY A 231 53.99 20.40 -14.31
C GLY A 231 54.16 20.86 -12.86
N ASP A 232 55.26 21.54 -12.57
CA ASP A 232 55.59 22.12 -11.26
C ASP A 232 54.33 22.61 -10.52
N ILE A 233 54.09 22.08 -9.32
CA ILE A 233 52.94 22.49 -8.51
C ILE A 233 53.22 23.92 -8.05
N ASP A 234 52.71 24.89 -8.82
CA ASP A 234 52.73 26.29 -8.43
C ASP A 234 51.74 26.49 -7.27
N TRP A 235 52.25 26.34 -6.05
CA TRP A 235 51.52 26.57 -4.81
C TRP A 235 50.96 28.00 -4.70
N GLY A 236 51.49 28.97 -5.47
CA GLY A 236 50.95 30.33 -5.56
C GLY A 236 49.66 30.40 -6.38
N SER A 237 49.57 29.63 -7.47
CA SER A 237 48.37 29.57 -8.34
C SER A 237 47.15 28.93 -7.67
N LEU A 238 47.35 28.09 -6.64
CA LEU A 238 46.28 27.48 -5.84
C LEU A 238 45.43 28.51 -5.09
N GLY A 239 46.03 29.66 -4.73
CA GLY A 239 45.32 30.77 -4.09
C GLY A 239 44.61 31.71 -5.09
N GLU A 240 45.22 31.94 -6.27
CA GLU A 240 44.70 32.89 -7.27
C GLU A 240 43.60 32.31 -8.16
N THR A 241 43.60 30.99 -8.40
CA THR A 241 42.53 30.29 -9.16
C THR A 241 41.17 30.30 -8.46
N GLY A 242 41.13 30.62 -7.16
CA GLY A 242 39.90 30.79 -6.37
C GLY A 242 39.04 32.00 -6.77
N ARG A 243 39.56 32.96 -7.55
CA ARG A 243 38.80 34.14 -8.01
C ARG A 243 37.99 33.90 -9.29
N GLY A 244 38.09 32.72 -9.90
CA GLY A 244 37.32 32.34 -11.09
C GLY A 244 36.07 31.51 -10.77
N SER A 245 35.05 31.58 -11.65
CA SER A 245 33.81 30.79 -11.53
C SER A 245 34.05 29.28 -11.39
N LYS A 246 35.15 28.76 -11.97
CA LYS A 246 35.56 27.35 -11.87
C LYS A 246 36.04 26.97 -10.47
N GLY A 247 36.80 27.83 -9.80
CA GLY A 247 37.30 27.59 -8.44
C GLY A 247 36.15 27.57 -7.42
N SER A 248 35.24 28.53 -7.52
CA SER A 248 34.03 28.55 -6.67
C SER A 248 33.15 27.31 -6.87
N LEU A 249 32.97 26.85 -8.11
CA LEU A 249 32.21 25.63 -8.40
C LEU A 249 32.90 24.38 -7.84
N LEU A 250 34.23 24.27 -7.99
CA LEU A 250 35.01 23.16 -7.45
C LEU A 250 34.83 23.07 -5.92
N THR A 251 34.98 24.19 -5.20
CA THR A 251 34.81 24.19 -3.74
C THR A 251 33.37 23.90 -3.32
N ALA A 252 32.37 24.41 -4.05
CA ALA A 252 30.98 24.08 -3.78
C ALA A 252 30.71 22.58 -3.93
N VAL A 253 31.13 21.98 -5.05
CA VAL A 253 30.99 20.53 -5.30
C VAL A 253 31.73 19.71 -4.25
N GLN A 254 32.92 20.16 -3.83
CA GLN A 254 33.68 19.51 -2.76
C GLN A 254 32.92 19.50 -1.42
N LEU A 255 32.41 20.66 -0.98
CA LEU A 255 31.65 20.76 0.27
C LEU A 255 30.38 19.90 0.22
N PHE A 256 29.67 19.87 -0.91
CA PHE A 256 28.52 18.98 -1.10
C PHE A 256 28.92 17.51 -1.07
N ALA A 257 30.03 17.13 -1.70
CA ALA A 257 30.54 15.77 -1.67
C ALA A 257 30.87 15.32 -0.24
N GLU A 258 31.52 16.17 0.55
CA GLU A 258 31.87 15.90 1.95
C GLU A 258 30.63 15.76 2.85
N VAL A 259 29.63 16.62 2.68
CA VAL A 259 28.35 16.53 3.40
C VAL A 259 27.66 15.21 3.10
N MET A 260 27.55 14.85 1.82
CA MET A 260 26.87 13.63 1.36
C MET A 260 27.63 12.36 1.73
N ALA A 261 28.97 12.37 1.63
CA ALA A 261 29.81 11.25 2.04
C ALA A 261 29.76 11.04 3.56
N GLY A 262 29.79 12.13 4.35
CA GLY A 262 29.55 12.06 5.79
C GLY A 262 28.19 11.44 6.10
N ALA A 263 27.12 11.89 5.44
CA ALA A 263 25.76 11.41 5.67
C ALA A 263 25.64 9.92 5.33
N ALA A 264 26.24 9.49 4.20
CA ALA A 264 26.34 8.10 3.81
C ALA A 264 27.01 7.23 4.88
N LEU A 265 28.14 7.67 5.44
CA LEU A 265 28.83 6.92 6.50
C LEU A 265 27.99 6.84 7.78
N PHE A 266 27.30 7.91 8.18
CA PHE A 266 26.37 7.86 9.32
C PHE A 266 25.18 6.93 9.07
N LEU A 267 24.67 6.84 7.84
CA LEU A 267 23.63 5.88 7.48
C LEU A 267 24.10 4.44 7.64
N VAL A 268 25.34 4.13 7.25
CA VAL A 268 25.93 2.79 7.47
C VAL A 268 26.03 2.49 8.96
N VAL A 269 26.57 3.43 9.77
CA VAL A 269 26.69 3.25 11.22
C VAL A 269 25.31 3.05 11.86
N SER A 270 24.31 3.86 11.50
CA SER A 270 22.94 3.74 11.98
C SER A 270 22.30 2.41 11.60
N THR A 271 22.53 1.95 10.36
CA THR A 271 22.01 0.66 9.86
C THR A 271 22.64 -0.52 10.58
N VAL A 272 23.94 -0.44 10.92
CA VAL A 272 24.60 -1.49 11.72
C VAL A 272 24.08 -1.44 13.16
N ALA A 273 23.99 -0.25 13.76
CA ALA A 273 23.52 -0.09 15.13
C ALA A 273 22.06 -0.52 15.32
N SER A 274 21.20 -0.28 14.33
CA SER A 274 19.79 -0.67 14.40
C SER A 274 19.60 -2.18 14.47
N LYS A 275 20.47 -3.00 13.85
CA LYS A 275 20.43 -4.47 13.97
C LYS A 275 20.47 -4.96 15.42
N TYR A 276 21.10 -4.17 16.30
CA TYR A 276 21.38 -4.50 17.70
C TYR A 276 20.55 -3.66 18.69
N SER A 277 19.80 -2.67 18.20
CA SER A 277 18.94 -1.85 19.06
C SER A 277 17.71 -2.64 19.50
N ALA A 278 17.26 -2.37 20.74
CA ALA A 278 16.04 -2.97 21.27
C ALA A 278 14.82 -2.61 20.41
N ASP A 279 14.84 -1.43 19.79
CA ASP A 279 13.71 -0.82 19.11
C ASP A 279 13.62 -1.24 17.63
N SER A 280 14.30 -2.31 17.23
CA SER A 280 14.08 -2.92 15.92
C SER A 280 12.72 -3.64 15.87
N TYR A 281 11.71 -2.87 15.48
CA TYR A 281 10.39 -3.31 15.10
C TYR A 281 10.46 -4.00 13.73
N TYR A 282 10.00 -5.24 13.64
CA TYR A 282 9.83 -5.95 12.37
C TYR A 282 8.36 -5.98 11.98
N ALA A 283 8.08 -5.99 10.68
CA ALA A 283 6.73 -6.23 10.17
C ALA A 283 6.22 -7.57 10.70
N ASN A 284 5.04 -7.57 11.31
CA ASN A 284 4.43 -8.78 11.84
C ASN A 284 3.90 -9.64 10.68
N PRO A 285 4.43 -10.86 10.44
CA PRO A 285 3.93 -11.72 9.38
C PRO A 285 2.44 -12.05 9.57
N GLU A 286 1.97 -12.15 10.82
CA GLU A 286 0.55 -12.39 11.11
C GLU A 286 -0.34 -11.22 10.67
N TRP A 287 0.18 -9.98 10.74
CA TRP A 287 -0.54 -8.81 10.25
C TRP A 287 -0.62 -8.80 8.73
N ASP A 288 0.46 -9.18 8.04
CA ASP A 288 0.47 -9.30 6.59
C ASP A 288 -0.48 -10.40 6.10
N ASP A 289 -0.55 -11.53 6.81
CA ASP A 289 -1.48 -12.61 6.50
C ASP A 289 -2.94 -12.20 6.77
N ALA A 290 -3.21 -11.52 7.89
CA ALA A 290 -4.53 -10.96 8.19
C ALA A 290 -4.96 -9.92 7.14
N ARG A 291 -4.02 -9.10 6.65
CA ARG A 291 -4.28 -8.13 5.59
C ARG A 291 -4.64 -8.80 4.26
N LYS A 292 -3.90 -9.84 3.85
CA LYS A 292 -4.23 -10.61 2.64
C LYS A 292 -5.62 -11.25 2.76
N ALA A 293 -5.90 -11.90 3.90
CA ALA A 293 -7.20 -12.50 4.14
C ALA A 293 -8.36 -11.48 4.07
N LYS A 294 -8.15 -10.25 4.56
CA LYS A 294 -9.13 -9.16 4.41
C LYS A 294 -9.37 -8.83 2.94
N VAL A 295 -8.31 -8.65 2.16
CA VAL A 295 -8.42 -8.33 0.71
C VAL A 295 -9.16 -9.44 -0.03
N ASP A 296 -8.84 -10.70 0.25
CA ASP A 296 -9.48 -11.86 -0.40
C ASP A 296 -10.98 -11.93 -0.04
N CYS A 297 -11.35 -11.69 1.23
CA CYS A 297 -12.76 -11.66 1.64
C CYS A 297 -13.51 -10.43 1.08
N GLU A 298 -12.87 -9.26 0.92
CA GLU A 298 -13.45 -8.09 0.26
C GLU A 298 -13.76 -8.34 -1.22
N GLU A 299 -12.82 -8.95 -1.95
CA GLU A 299 -13.01 -9.27 -3.37
C GLU A 299 -14.17 -10.26 -3.56
N THR A 300 -14.20 -11.31 -2.73
CA THR A 300 -15.28 -12.30 -2.72
C THR A 300 -16.63 -11.65 -2.40
N HIS A 301 -16.69 -10.77 -1.40
CA HIS A 301 -17.92 -10.07 -1.01
C HIS A 301 -18.44 -9.16 -2.12
N LYS A 302 -17.56 -8.40 -2.79
CA LYS A 302 -17.94 -7.55 -3.94
C LYS A 302 -18.52 -8.38 -5.09
N ALA A 303 -17.90 -9.51 -5.42
CA ALA A 303 -18.40 -10.42 -6.45
C ALA A 303 -19.80 -10.98 -6.09
N LEU A 304 -20.02 -11.34 -4.83
CA LEU A 304 -21.31 -11.83 -4.34
C LEU A 304 -22.40 -10.75 -4.37
N ILE A 305 -22.08 -9.49 -4.02
CA ILE A 305 -23.04 -8.37 -4.15
C ILE A 305 -23.44 -8.16 -5.61
N GLU A 306 -22.51 -8.29 -6.55
CA GLU A 306 -22.85 -8.17 -7.97
C GLU A 306 -23.74 -9.33 -8.45
N GLU A 307 -23.46 -10.56 -7.99
CA GLU A 307 -24.29 -11.74 -8.24
C GLU A 307 -25.70 -11.56 -7.65
N GLN A 308 -25.79 -11.03 -6.43
CA GLN A 308 -27.05 -10.72 -5.75
C GLN A 308 -27.89 -9.72 -6.54
N LYS A 309 -27.28 -8.60 -6.97
CA LYS A 309 -27.96 -7.59 -7.80
C LYS A 309 -28.54 -8.20 -9.08
N LYS A 310 -27.81 -9.10 -9.73
CA LYS A 310 -28.28 -9.79 -10.95
C LYS A 310 -29.44 -10.74 -10.65
N ALA A 311 -29.36 -11.52 -9.57
CA ALA A 311 -30.42 -12.45 -9.19
C ALA A 311 -31.71 -11.73 -8.78
N HIS A 312 -31.60 -10.69 -7.95
CA HIS A 312 -32.75 -9.85 -7.56
C HIS A 312 -33.35 -9.12 -8.76
N GLY A 313 -32.51 -8.54 -9.61
CA GLY A 313 -32.98 -7.87 -10.84
C GLY A 313 -33.79 -8.80 -11.74
N PHE A 314 -33.33 -10.05 -11.92
CA PHE A 314 -34.07 -11.05 -12.71
C PHE A 314 -35.39 -11.48 -12.07
N ARG A 315 -35.41 -11.66 -10.74
CA ARG A 315 -36.65 -11.96 -10.01
C ARG A 315 -37.65 -10.82 -10.13
N ASP A 316 -37.19 -9.59 -9.97
CA ASP A 316 -38.04 -8.40 -10.05
C ASP A 316 -38.56 -8.19 -11.49
N GLU A 317 -37.77 -8.51 -12.51
CA GLU A 317 -38.21 -8.56 -13.91
C GLU A 317 -39.33 -9.58 -14.14
N LEU A 318 -39.23 -10.78 -13.57
CA LEU A 318 -40.31 -11.79 -13.64
C LEU A 318 -41.59 -11.31 -12.96
N HIS A 319 -41.50 -10.68 -11.79
CA HIS A 319 -42.67 -10.09 -11.12
C HIS A 319 -43.29 -8.96 -11.93
N ALA A 320 -42.47 -8.09 -12.52
CA ALA A 320 -42.94 -7.00 -13.38
C ALA A 320 -43.63 -7.55 -14.64
N ALA A 321 -43.05 -8.55 -15.30
CA ALA A 321 -43.63 -9.20 -16.48
C ALA A 321 -44.98 -9.86 -16.16
N ARG A 322 -45.07 -10.54 -15.00
CA ARG A 322 -46.34 -11.10 -14.50
C ARG A 322 -47.39 -10.00 -14.28
N PHE A 323 -47.01 -8.92 -13.61
CA PHE A 323 -47.91 -7.80 -13.33
C PHE A 323 -48.43 -7.16 -14.63
N VAL A 324 -47.52 -6.84 -15.57
CA VAL A 324 -47.87 -6.25 -16.87
C VAL A 324 -48.82 -7.16 -17.66
N PHE A 325 -48.59 -8.48 -17.65
CA PHE A 325 -49.49 -9.43 -18.33
C PHE A 325 -50.90 -9.41 -17.74
N ILE A 326 -51.01 -9.45 -16.40
CA ILE A 326 -52.30 -9.41 -15.69
C ILE A 326 -53.06 -8.10 -15.96
N GLU A 327 -52.36 -6.96 -15.86
CA GLU A 327 -52.97 -5.65 -16.13
C GLU A 327 -53.40 -5.51 -17.59
N ARG A 328 -52.63 -6.05 -18.54
CA ARG A 328 -53.01 -6.06 -19.95
C ARG A 328 -54.28 -6.86 -20.19
N SER A 329 -54.40 -8.05 -19.60
CA SER A 329 -55.64 -8.85 -19.68
C SER A 329 -56.85 -8.09 -19.13
N ALA A 330 -56.68 -7.37 -18.01
CA ALA A 330 -57.75 -6.55 -17.43
C ALA A 330 -58.09 -5.34 -18.31
N ALA A 331 -57.10 -4.64 -18.86
CA ALA A 331 -57.30 -3.51 -19.77
C ALA A 331 -58.05 -3.92 -21.04
N ASP A 332 -57.71 -5.07 -21.63
CA ASP A 332 -58.41 -5.60 -22.81
C ASP A 332 -59.88 -5.91 -22.47
N TRP A 333 -60.16 -6.44 -21.27
CA TRP A 333 -61.54 -6.61 -20.79
C TRP A 333 -62.31 -5.29 -20.65
N PHE A 334 -61.71 -4.26 -20.03
CA PHE A 334 -62.32 -2.93 -19.91
C PHE A 334 -62.61 -2.30 -21.28
N SER A 335 -61.69 -2.46 -22.24
CA SER A 335 -61.85 -1.94 -23.60
C SER A 335 -63.07 -2.55 -24.31
N LEU A 336 -63.41 -3.81 -24.01
CA LEU A 336 -64.58 -4.48 -24.55
C LEU A 336 -65.87 -3.97 -23.89
N GLN A 337 -65.88 -3.66 -22.60
CA GLN A 337 -67.05 -3.05 -21.97
C GLN A 337 -67.36 -1.65 -22.54
N GLY A 338 -66.33 -0.83 -22.76
CA GLY A 338 -66.50 0.55 -23.24
C GLY A 338 -67.06 0.71 -24.66
N ARG A 339 -67.05 -0.33 -25.51
CA ARG A 339 -67.55 -0.27 -26.89
C ARG A 339 -69.09 -0.32 -27.04
N GLU A 340 -69.83 -0.51 -25.96
CA GLU A 340 -71.30 -0.60 -25.95
C GLU A 340 -72.03 0.64 -25.42
N HIS A 341 -71.26 1.63 -24.95
CA HIS A 341 -71.74 2.97 -24.59
C HIS A 341 -71.31 3.96 -25.67
#